data_AF-A0A7S0T7C4-F1
#
_entry.id   AF-A0A7S0T7C4-F1
#
_cell.length_a   1.000
_cell.length_b   1.000
_cell.length_c   1.000
_cell.angle_alpha   90.00
_cell.angle_beta   90.00
_cell.angle_gamma   90.00
#
_symmetry.space_group_name_H-M   'P 1'
#
loop_
_entity.id
_entity.type
_entity.pdbx_description
1 polymer ?
#
loop_
_entity_poly.entity_id
_entity_poly.type
_entity_poly.pdbx_seq_one_letter_code
_entity_poly.pdbx_strand_id
1 'polypeptide(L)'
;GFAELEYGILRWMGVVTERTPVITTVHDDQIVPEERMPVELLLEHDVPVDIIVTPTQVIYTNTAVEKPRGILWHLLSKQKLQQVRVLRELKNRIEKEQNVVLPTGPDELLPPAAARNGQRRKQQQPRRRRSSQKKR
;
A
#
# COMPACT_ATOMS: atom_id res chain seq x y z
N GLY A 1 -0.35 -4.16 4.55
CA GLY A 1 0.51 -3.47 3.55
C GLY A 1 -0.11 -2.27 2.84
N PHE A 2 -1.36 -2.31 2.35
CA PHE A 2 -1.96 -1.16 1.64
C PHE A 2 -2.46 -0.07 2.59
N ALA A 3 -3.11 -0.44 3.69
CA ALA A 3 -3.62 0.51 4.67
C ALA A 3 -2.48 1.33 5.31
N GLU A 4 -1.33 0.72 5.54
CA GLU A 4 -0.13 1.38 6.10
C GLU A 4 0.46 2.39 5.11
N LEU A 5 0.39 2.09 3.80
CA LEU A 5 0.77 3.06 2.76
C LEU A 5 -0.17 4.25 2.71
N GLU A 6 -1.48 4.02 2.80
CA GLU A 6 -2.49 5.08 2.87
C GLU A 6 -2.30 5.94 4.13
N TYR A 7 -2.10 5.30 5.28
CA TYR A 7 -1.75 5.98 6.53
C TYR A 7 -0.49 6.82 6.37
N GLY A 8 0.58 6.25 5.80
CA GLY A 8 1.85 6.96 5.57
C GLY A 8 1.70 8.18 4.65
N ILE A 9 0.91 8.07 3.57
CA ILE A 9 0.60 9.19 2.67
C ILE A 9 -0.17 10.29 3.42
N LEU A 10 -1.21 9.92 4.15
CA LEU A 10 -2.03 10.87 4.93
C LEU A 10 -1.22 11.52 6.06
N ARG A 11 -0.31 10.78 6.69
CA ARG A 11 0.60 11.30 7.70
C ARG A 11 1.59 12.28 7.08
N TRP A 12 2.15 11.97 5.92
CA TRP A 12 3.02 12.89 5.18
C TRP A 12 2.30 14.18 4.76
N MET A 13 1.03 14.09 4.34
CA MET A 13 0.20 15.25 4.01
C MET A 13 -0.20 16.11 5.22
N GLY A 14 0.08 15.64 6.45
CA GLY A 14 -0.26 16.34 7.68
C GLY A 14 -1.73 16.24 8.11
N VAL A 15 -2.56 15.47 7.40
CA VAL A 15 -3.99 15.33 7.72
C VAL A 15 -4.27 14.28 8.80
N VAL A 16 -3.44 13.24 8.85
CA VAL A 16 -3.36 12.30 9.97
C VAL A 16 -2.22 12.75 10.87
N THR A 17 -2.35 12.60 12.18
CA THR A 17 -1.30 12.89 13.17
C THR A 17 -1.13 11.74 14.15
N GLU A 18 -0.12 11.80 15.00
CA GLU A 18 0.08 10.87 16.12
C GLU A 18 -1.14 10.84 17.06
N ARG A 19 -1.88 11.96 17.14
CA ARG A 19 -3.11 12.10 17.93
C ARG A 19 -4.37 11.63 17.20
N THR A 20 -4.28 11.31 15.91
CA THR A 20 -5.43 10.81 15.15
C THR A 20 -5.73 9.38 15.59
N PRO A 21 -6.94 9.08 16.08
CA PRO A 21 -7.30 7.75 16.52
C PRO A 21 -7.38 6.79 15.33
N VAL A 22 -6.81 5.60 15.50
CA VAL A 22 -6.89 4.47 14.57
C VAL A 22 -7.82 3.44 15.20
N ILE A 23 -8.96 3.22 14.56
CA ILE A 23 -10.03 2.36 15.06
C ILE A 23 -10.28 1.27 14.03
N THR A 24 -10.44 0.04 14.52
CA THR A 24 -10.82 -1.10 13.67
C THR A 24 -12.04 -1.82 14.23
N THR A 25 -12.71 -2.56 13.35
CA THR A 25 -13.80 -3.47 13.72
C THR A 25 -13.42 -4.89 13.37
N VAL A 26 -13.59 -5.83 14.29
CA VAL A 26 -13.29 -7.26 14.10
C VAL A 26 -14.36 -8.13 14.77
N HIS A 27 -14.39 -9.42 14.45
CA HIS A 27 -15.21 -10.38 15.19
C HIS A 27 -14.56 -10.73 16.54
N ASP A 28 -15.35 -11.13 17.54
CA ASP A 28 -14.85 -11.50 18.88
C ASP A 28 -13.78 -12.60 18.81
N ASP A 29 -13.92 -13.58 17.91
CA ASP A 29 -12.96 -14.68 17.70
C ASP A 29 -11.59 -14.24 17.16
N GLN A 30 -11.48 -13.02 16.64
CA GLN A 30 -10.20 -12.46 16.16
C GLN A 30 -9.39 -11.82 17.30
N ILE A 31 -9.98 -11.69 18.48
CA ILE A 31 -9.29 -11.22 19.69
C ILE A 31 -8.53 -12.39 20.28
N VAL A 32 -7.21 -12.23 20.40
CA VAL A 32 -6.33 -13.22 21.02
C VAL A 32 -5.70 -12.64 22.29
N PRO A 33 -5.31 -13.50 23.25
CA PRO A 33 -4.55 -13.06 24.42
C PRO A 33 -3.25 -12.35 24.03
N GLU A 34 -2.83 -11.38 24.84
CA GLU A 34 -1.66 -10.54 24.59
C GLU A 34 -0.37 -11.38 24.38
N GLU A 35 -0.24 -12.51 25.07
CA GLU A 35 0.92 -13.41 24.97
C GLU A 35 1.06 -14.06 23.58
N ARG A 36 -0.02 -14.07 22.77
CA ARG A 36 0.00 -14.58 21.39
C ARG A 36 0.35 -13.50 20.36
N MET A 37 0.35 -12.23 20.75
CA MET A 37 0.68 -11.09 19.89
C MET A 37 1.73 -10.17 20.55
N PRO A 38 2.93 -10.69 20.84
CA PRO A 38 4.00 -9.86 21.40
C PRO A 38 4.41 -8.75 20.41
N VAL A 39 4.83 -7.61 20.97
CA VAL A 39 5.15 -6.39 20.22
C VAL A 39 6.25 -6.61 19.18
N GLU A 40 7.22 -7.49 19.43
CA GLU A 40 8.25 -7.89 18.47
C GLU A 40 7.74 -8.53 17.16
N LEU A 41 6.46 -8.95 17.09
CA LEU A 41 5.85 -9.38 15.83
C LEU A 41 5.41 -8.22 14.95
N LEU A 42 5.28 -7.01 15.51
CA LEU A 42 4.94 -5.82 14.75
C LEU A 42 6.13 -5.38 13.91
N LEU A 43 5.86 -5.11 12.64
CA LEU A 43 6.82 -4.56 11.71
C LEU A 43 6.88 -3.04 11.87
N GLU A 44 7.99 -2.42 11.47
CA GLU A 44 8.18 -0.96 11.57
C GLU A 44 7.08 -0.14 10.87
N HIS A 45 6.46 -0.71 9.84
CA HIS A 45 5.39 -0.06 9.08
C HIS A 45 3.99 -0.33 9.62
N ASP A 46 3.84 -1.25 10.59
CA ASP A 46 2.53 -1.57 11.14
C ASP A 46 1.99 -0.40 11.95
N VAL A 47 0.70 -0.13 11.77
CA VAL A 47 0.02 0.97 12.45
C VAL A 47 -0.73 0.40 13.65
N PRO A 48 -0.32 0.71 14.89
CA PRO A 48 -1.03 0.24 16.07
C PRO A 48 -2.44 0.85 16.12
N VAL A 49 -3.42 0.04 16.50
CA VAL A 49 -4.80 0.46 16.69
C VAL A 49 -5.02 0.95 18.12
N ASP A 50 -5.70 2.07 18.29
CA ASP A 50 -6.01 2.63 19.61
C ASP A 50 -7.28 2.01 20.19
N ILE A 51 -8.23 1.65 19.32
CA ILE A 51 -9.53 1.10 19.70
C ILE A 51 -9.88 -0.06 18.77
N ILE A 52 -10.33 -1.17 19.37
CA ILE A 52 -10.87 -2.32 18.68
C ILE A 52 -12.35 -2.44 19.06
N VAL A 53 -13.24 -2.47 18.07
CA VAL A 53 -14.67 -2.64 18.29
C VAL A 53 -15.07 -4.03 17.80
N THR A 54 -15.72 -4.80 18.65
CA THR A 54 -16.35 -6.08 18.31
C THR A 54 -17.86 -5.96 18.41
N PRO A 55 -18.64 -6.96 17.91
CA PRO A 55 -20.08 -6.99 18.13
C PRO A 55 -20.52 -6.90 19.60
N THR A 56 -19.67 -7.35 20.54
CA THR A 56 -20.04 -7.44 21.97
C THR A 56 -19.38 -6.40 22.87
N GLN A 57 -18.27 -5.78 22.44
CA GLN A 57 -17.50 -4.87 23.30
C GLN A 57 -16.65 -3.86 22.51
N VAL A 58 -16.20 -2.83 23.23
CA VAL A 58 -15.20 -1.85 22.76
C VAL A 58 -13.97 -1.98 23.65
N ILE A 59 -12.81 -2.21 23.03
CA ILE A 59 -11.54 -2.46 23.68
C ILE A 59 -10.61 -1.27 23.38
N TYR A 60 -10.13 -0.61 24.43
CA TYR A 60 -9.08 0.42 24.34
C TYR A 60 -7.74 -0.25 24.55
N THR A 61 -6.87 -0.25 23.54
CA THR A 61 -5.60 -1.00 23.61
C THR A 61 -4.58 -0.35 24.53
N ASN A 62 -4.65 0.98 24.71
CA ASN A 62 -3.67 1.78 25.45
C ASN A 62 -2.22 1.43 25.08
N THR A 63 -2.01 1.07 23.81
CA THR A 63 -0.71 0.62 23.31
C THR A 63 0.34 1.73 23.46
N ALA A 64 1.55 1.33 23.89
CA ALA A 64 2.71 2.21 23.96
C ALA A 64 3.50 2.27 22.64
N VAL A 65 3.09 1.50 21.63
CA VAL A 65 3.77 1.45 20.32
C VAL A 65 3.52 2.76 19.57
N GLU A 66 4.60 3.40 19.11
CA GLU A 66 4.49 4.62 18.32
C GLU A 66 3.92 4.33 16.92
N LYS A 67 3.07 5.24 16.43
CA LYS A 67 2.57 5.20 15.05
C LYS A 67 3.68 5.60 14.07
N PRO A 68 3.77 4.97 12.89
CA PRO A 68 4.73 5.36 11.86
C PRO A 68 4.62 6.84 11.49
N ARG A 69 5.76 7.53 11.36
CA ARG A 69 5.79 9.00 11.10
C ARG A 69 5.44 9.40 9.67
N GLY A 70 5.24 8.43 8.79
CA GLY A 70 4.95 8.67 7.38
C GLY A 70 5.35 7.49 6.52
N ILE A 71 5.71 7.78 5.27
CA ILE A 71 6.13 6.76 4.32
C ILE A 71 7.57 6.33 4.60
N LEU A 72 7.76 5.05 4.92
CA LEU A 72 9.08 4.44 5.12
C LEU A 72 9.71 4.07 3.76
N TRP A 73 10.29 5.06 3.08
CA TRP A 73 10.82 4.91 1.71
C TRP A 73 11.84 3.77 1.55
N HIS A 74 12.61 3.48 2.60
CA HIS A 74 13.62 2.43 2.61
C HIS A 74 13.02 1.01 2.65
N LEU A 75 11.71 0.87 2.85
CA LEU A 75 10.99 -0.41 2.75
C LEU A 75 10.31 -0.58 1.38
N LEU A 76 10.29 0.45 0.53
CA LEU A 76 9.59 0.42 -0.75
C LEU A 76 10.52 0.01 -1.88
N SER A 77 10.26 -1.15 -2.47
CA SER A 77 10.99 -1.67 -3.62
C SER A 77 10.79 -0.80 -4.87
N LYS A 78 11.72 -0.93 -5.83
CA LYS A 78 11.58 -0.30 -7.16
C LYS A 78 10.34 -0.80 -7.89
N GLN A 79 10.03 -2.09 -7.76
CA GLN A 79 8.90 -2.76 -8.41
C GLN A 79 7.57 -2.16 -7.91
N LYS A 80 7.42 -1.97 -6.61
CA LYS A 80 6.21 -1.36 -6.01
C LYS A 80 6.07 0.10 -6.36
N LEU A 81 7.16 0.87 -6.38
CA LEU A 81 7.14 2.25 -6.86
C LEU A 81 6.71 2.32 -8.34
N GLN A 82 7.15 1.38 -9.19
CA GLN A 82 6.70 1.31 -10.59
C GLN A 82 5.21 0.99 -10.70
N GLN A 83 4.70 0.12 -9.84
CA GLN A 83 3.30 -0.31 -9.84
C GLN A 83 2.35 0.75 -9.28
N VAL A 84 2.69 1.34 -8.14
CA VAL A 84 1.86 2.30 -7.41
C VAL A 84 2.25 3.72 -7.83
N ARG A 85 1.59 4.20 -8.89
CA ARG A 85 1.86 5.51 -9.51
C ARG A 85 1.94 6.67 -8.52
N VAL A 86 1.01 6.73 -7.56
CA VAL A 86 0.96 7.82 -6.57
C VAL A 86 2.23 7.87 -5.70
N LEU A 87 2.77 6.72 -5.29
CA LEU A 87 4.00 6.68 -4.48
C LEU A 87 5.21 7.15 -5.27
N ARG A 88 5.32 6.77 -6.56
CA ARG A 88 6.41 7.24 -7.42
C ARG A 88 6.34 8.73 -7.68
N GLU A 89 5.15 9.26 -7.97
CA GLU A 89 4.96 10.70 -8.19
C GLU A 89 5.28 11.49 -6.92
N LEU A 90 4.85 10.99 -5.77
CA LEU A 90 5.13 11.59 -4.47
C LEU A 90 6.63 11.58 -4.14
N LYS A 91 7.30 10.43 -4.32
CA LYS A 91 8.75 10.30 -4.13
C LYS A 91 9.51 11.33 -4.98
N ASN A 92 9.24 11.33 -6.29
CA ASN A 92 9.87 12.25 -7.24
C ASN A 92 9.63 13.71 -6.89
N ARG A 93 8.44 14.05 -6.37
CA ARG A 93 8.11 15.40 -5.95
C ARG A 93 8.92 15.81 -4.73
N ILE A 94 8.96 14.98 -3.69
CA ILE A 94 9.73 15.24 -2.46
C ILE A 94 11.22 15.39 -2.78
N GLU A 95 11.77 14.49 -3.60
CA GLU A 95 13.19 14.54 -3.99
C GLU A 95 13.55 15.85 -4.68
N LYS A 96 12.66 16.37 -5.53
CA LYS A 96 12.83 17.67 -6.21
C LYS A 96 12.67 18.86 -5.26
N GLU A 97 11.62 18.86 -4.44
CA GLU A 97 11.31 19.99 -3.53
C GLU A 97 12.37 20.14 -2.44
N GLN A 98 12.90 19.03 -1.94
CA GLN A 98 13.89 19.01 -0.85
C GLN A 98 15.33 18.89 -1.35
N ASN A 99 15.54 18.71 -2.66
CA ASN A 99 16.85 18.46 -3.28
C ASN A 99 17.64 17.31 -2.60
N VAL A 100 16.94 16.22 -2.28
CA VAL A 100 17.51 15.00 -1.67
C VAL A 100 17.12 13.78 -2.49
N VAL A 101 17.91 12.71 -2.40
CA VAL A 101 17.54 11.40 -2.95
C VAL A 101 16.99 10.54 -1.82
N LEU A 102 15.74 10.10 -1.93
CA LEU A 102 15.12 9.27 -0.91
C LEU A 102 15.59 7.81 -1.08
N PRO A 103 15.74 7.05 0.01
CA PRO A 103 16.14 5.65 -0.07
C PRO A 103 15.10 4.81 -0.82
N THR A 104 15.54 3.67 -1.34
CA THR A 104 14.68 2.68 -1.98
C THR A 104 14.97 1.34 -1.32
N GLY A 105 13.93 0.59 -0.99
CA GLY A 105 14.05 -0.71 -0.36
C GLY A 105 14.54 -1.80 -1.29
N PRO A 106 14.76 -3.01 -0.74
CA PRO A 106 15.20 -4.16 -1.50
C PRO A 106 14.20 -4.53 -2.60
N ASP A 107 14.69 -5.21 -3.63
CA ASP A 107 13.84 -5.72 -4.70
C ASP A 107 12.82 -6.72 -4.14
N GLU A 108 11.58 -6.65 -4.61
CA GLU A 108 10.53 -7.57 -4.18
C GLU A 108 9.80 -8.21 -5.38
N LEU A 109 9.37 -9.46 -5.21
CA LEU A 109 8.49 -10.12 -6.16
C LEU A 109 7.04 -9.75 -5.85
N LEU A 110 6.44 -8.94 -6.71
CA LEU A 110 5.07 -8.51 -6.54
C LEU A 110 4.09 -9.62 -6.91
N PRO A 111 2.98 -9.78 -6.16
CA PRO A 111 1.95 -10.77 -6.50
C PRO A 111 1.30 -10.45 -7.86
N PRO A 112 0.76 -11.44 -8.59
CA PRO A 112 0.22 -11.25 -9.93
C PRO A 112 -0.92 -10.22 -10.01
N ALA A 113 -1.76 -10.15 -8.96
CA ALA A 113 -2.86 -9.18 -8.86
C ALA A 113 -2.38 -7.72 -8.87
N ALA A 114 -1.11 -7.50 -8.55
CA ALA A 114 -0.47 -6.20 -8.53
C ALA A 114 0.01 -5.76 -9.94
N ALA A 115 0.22 -6.69 -10.87
CA ALA A 115 0.69 -6.39 -12.21
C ALA A 115 -0.37 -5.63 -13.02
N ARG A 116 -0.22 -4.31 -13.14
CA ARG A 116 -0.96 -3.53 -14.13
C ARG A 116 -0.43 -3.92 -15.51
N ASN A 117 -1.15 -4.81 -16.20
CA ASN A 117 -0.85 -5.21 -17.57
C ASN A 117 -0.78 -3.97 -18.49
N GLY A 118 0.43 -3.49 -18.74
CA GLY A 118 0.74 -2.39 -19.65
C GLY A 118 0.63 -2.78 -21.13
N GLN A 119 -0.29 -3.68 -21.49
CA GLN A 119 -0.53 -3.99 -22.89
C GLN A 119 -1.48 -2.95 -23.48
N ARG A 120 -0.88 -1.87 -24.00
CA ARG A 120 -1.45 -1.12 -25.13
C ARG A 120 -1.98 -2.15 -26.14
N ARG A 121 -3.30 -2.24 -26.30
CA ARG A 121 -3.95 -2.93 -27.43
C ARG A 121 -3.34 -2.36 -28.71
N LYS A 122 -2.37 -3.05 -29.31
CA LYS A 122 -1.89 -2.74 -30.66
C LYS A 122 -3.10 -2.84 -31.58
N GLN A 123 -3.34 -1.75 -32.31
CA GLN A 123 -4.40 -1.56 -33.28
C GLN A 123 -4.64 -2.83 -34.10
N GLN A 124 -5.88 -3.31 -34.12
CA GLN A 124 -6.33 -4.30 -35.09
C GLN A 124 -6.15 -3.69 -36.49
N GLN A 125 -5.15 -4.17 -37.23
CA GLN A 125 -5.02 -3.84 -38.65
C GLN A 125 -6.29 -4.33 -39.39
N PRO A 126 -6.86 -3.54 -40.31
CA PRO A 126 -8.05 -3.95 -41.04
C PRO A 126 -7.71 -5.13 -41.95
N ARG A 127 -8.43 -6.24 -41.80
CA ARG A 127 -8.33 -7.43 -42.67
C ARG A 127 -8.64 -7.03 -44.11
N ARG A 128 -7.63 -7.05 -44.99
CA ARG A 128 -7.80 -6.98 -46.45
C ARG A 128 -8.74 -8.11 -46.90
N ARG A 129 -9.93 -7.76 -47.40
CA ARG A 129 -10.81 -8.68 -48.12
C ARG A 129 -10.10 -9.12 -49.41
N ARG A 130 -9.74 -10.40 -49.51
CA ARG A 130 -9.41 -11.01 -50.80
C ARG A 130 -10.70 -11.51 -51.44
N SER A 131 -11.04 -10.90 -52.56
CA SER A 131 -12.09 -11.28 -53.50
C SER A 131 -11.84 -12.67 -54.06
N SER A 132 -12.77 -13.59 -53.85
CA SER A 132 -12.81 -14.90 -54.51
C SER A 132 -13.21 -14.70 -55.98
N GLN A 133 -12.21 -14.79 -56.87
CA GLN A 133 -12.41 -14.83 -58.30
C GLN A 133 -12.73 -16.27 -58.74
N LYS A 134 -13.90 -16.35 -59.36
CA LYS A 134 -14.56 -17.39 -60.16
C LYS A 134 -13.63 -18.11 -61.16
N LYS A 135 -14.06 -19.34 -61.54
CA LYS A 135 -13.68 -20.22 -62.69
C LYS A 135 -12.84 -21.43 -62.25
N ARG A 136 -13.11 -22.66 -62.68
CA ARG A 136 -13.99 -23.20 -63.72
C ARG A 136 -14.25 -24.67 -63.41
#